data_AF-A0A1M7TA01-F1
#
_entry.id   AF-A0A1M7TA01-F1
#
_cell.length_a   1.000
_cell.length_b   1.000
_cell.length_c   1.000
_cell.angle_alpha   90.00
_cell.angle_beta   90.00
_cell.angle_gamma   90.00
#
_symmetry.space_group_name_H-M   'P 1'
#
loop_
_entity.id
_entity.type
_entity.pdbx_description
1 polymer ?
#
loop_
_entity_poly.entity_id
_entity_poly.type
_entity_poly.pdbx_seq_one_letter_code
_entity_poly.pdbx_strand_id
1 'polypeptide(L)'
;MYGSNEEDKLKNIMKLKEELEKDLKKKGLLKDKKQETSKSSTVDESTMKRLKESVVKSSHIVPEESLTLYNINLQDYDASIEDVIKALRIFSAKTTNMNHKLIFEGLVKLLEGNVKGAKDSFTQAQGIEAQYNKILSNLYSGEDVSQELALFLKSYPDSIYPLLLILEREIIKGTADGIEKILSILSKRSYFWHLIFELFKDTYSEEAAISAVREKVFASLIMLLFVYIDRTKDLPIQNHTCLNAHKSYLRGETISAPDWCPFGRIAIEARRYLAGYKIDFGAVKPFEKTPEGKLFLGLVYLNEGNKTIAEQYINAFEKQVGDYKIYKKHLKQSKMGIEQFIALPSDFEPVEEKISIIEFVTKNPGYDIYVRYRKFEFVRLVFSEEHCKINYSK
;
A
#
# COMPACT_ATOMS: atom_id res chain seq x y z
N MET A 1 -13.28 27.09 18.54
CA MET A 1 -12.16 27.96 18.94
C MET A 1 -11.06 27.12 19.58
N TYR A 2 -10.13 26.57 18.79
CA TYR A 2 -9.00 25.76 19.29
C TYR A 2 -7.74 26.06 18.45
N GLY A 3 -7.42 27.34 18.26
CA GLY A 3 -6.27 27.80 17.48
C GLY A 3 -5.24 28.62 18.27
N SER A 4 -5.51 28.98 19.54
CA SER A 4 -4.66 29.92 20.29
C SER A 4 -3.45 29.27 20.99
N ASN A 5 -3.44 27.94 21.17
CA ASN A 5 -2.45 27.31 22.04
C ASN A 5 -1.09 27.03 21.34
N GLU A 6 -1.05 26.95 20.01
CA GLU A 6 0.20 26.77 19.26
C GLU A 6 0.94 28.09 18.99
N GLU A 7 0.20 29.17 18.72
CA GLU A 7 0.77 30.52 18.59
C GLU A 7 1.43 30.99 19.89
N ASP A 8 0.81 30.71 21.03
CA ASP A 8 1.35 31.06 22.35
C ASP A 8 2.59 30.24 22.70
N LYS A 9 2.64 28.95 22.31
CA LYS A 9 3.85 28.13 22.43
C LYS A 9 4.97 28.65 21.55
N LEU A 10 4.68 29.07 20.32
CA LEU A 10 5.69 29.62 19.40
C LEU A 10 6.25 30.96 19.89
N LYS A 11 5.38 31.84 20.42
CA LYS A 11 5.80 33.10 21.06
C LYS A 11 6.68 32.85 22.28
N ASN A 12 6.38 31.84 23.08
CA ASN A 12 7.18 31.49 24.25
C ASN A 12 8.56 30.93 23.86
N ILE A 13 8.65 30.11 22.81
CA ILE A 13 9.93 29.60 22.30
C ILE A 13 10.80 30.75 21.75
N MET A 14 10.20 31.70 21.04
CA MET A 14 10.92 32.86 20.51
C MET A 14 11.46 33.76 21.62
N LYS A 15 10.68 33.99 22.69
CA LYS A 15 11.16 34.71 23.88
C LYS A 15 12.29 33.98 24.59
N LEU A 16 12.19 32.66 24.76
CA LEU A 16 13.25 31.85 25.38
C LEU A 16 14.55 31.91 24.57
N LYS A 17 14.45 31.92 23.24
CA LYS A 17 15.60 32.05 22.34
C LYS A 17 16.28 33.41 22.50
N GLU A 18 15.50 34.50 22.53
CA GLU A 18 16.05 35.85 22.74
C GLU A 18 16.71 36.02 24.11
N GLU A 19 16.13 35.42 25.15
CA GLU A 19 16.73 35.42 26.49
C GLU A 19 18.03 34.62 26.53
N LEU A 20 18.08 33.44 25.90
CA LEU A 20 19.30 32.63 25.77
C LEU A 20 20.39 33.37 24.98
N GLU A 21 20.05 34.07 23.90
CA GLU A 21 21.01 34.88 23.13
C GLU A 21 21.56 36.06 23.96
N LYS A 22 20.71 36.71 24.77
CA LYS A 22 21.16 37.75 25.72
C LYS A 22 22.09 37.18 26.79
N ASP A 23 21.77 36.00 27.32
CA ASP A 23 22.59 35.34 28.34
C ASP A 23 23.94 34.85 27.80
N LEU A 24 23.96 34.34 26.56
CA LEU A 24 25.19 33.94 25.88
C LEU A 24 26.08 35.13 25.51
N LYS A 25 25.49 36.29 25.18
CA LYS A 25 26.22 37.56 25.02
C LYS A 25 26.80 38.06 26.34
N LYS A 26 26.03 38.01 27.44
CA LYS A 26 26.53 38.35 28.79
C LYS A 26 27.65 37.42 29.26
N LYS A 27 27.61 36.15 28.88
CA LYS A 27 28.65 35.15 29.18
C LYS A 27 29.87 35.25 28.25
N GLY A 28 29.91 36.21 27.31
CA GLY A 28 31.04 36.41 26.39
C GLY A 28 31.24 35.31 25.36
N LEU A 29 30.27 34.40 25.20
CA LEU A 29 30.32 33.25 24.29
C LEU A 29 29.82 33.59 22.88
N LEU A 30 29.17 34.74 22.71
CA LEU A 30 28.78 35.30 21.41
C LEU A 30 29.64 36.53 21.11
N LYS A 31 30.48 36.47 20.06
CA LYS A 31 31.17 37.65 19.52
C LYS A 31 30.24 38.43 18.60
N ASP A 32 30.20 39.76 18.77
CA ASP A 32 29.49 40.66 17.87
C ASP A 32 30.05 40.52 16.45
N LYS A 33 29.18 40.13 15.49
CA LYS A 33 29.54 40.16 14.07
C LYS A 33 29.72 41.62 13.66
N LYS A 34 30.94 41.95 13.21
CA LYS A 34 31.26 43.20 12.52
C LYS A 34 30.29 43.41 11.36
N GLN A 35 29.81 44.64 11.24
CA GLN A 35 28.98 45.14 10.16
C GLN A 35 29.70 44.95 8.81
N GLU A 36 29.27 43.95 8.05
CA GLU A 36 29.34 44.01 6.60
C GLU A 36 27.91 44.19 6.07
N THR A 37 27.71 45.33 5.43
CA THR A 37 26.54 45.64 4.60
C THR A 37 26.31 44.51 3.59
N SER A 38 25.40 43.61 3.92
CA SER A 38 24.78 42.71 2.98
C SER A 38 23.28 42.67 3.26
N LYS A 39 22.54 42.78 2.16
CA LYS A 39 21.08 42.86 1.99
C LYS A 39 20.29 42.22 3.13
N SER A 40 19.20 42.90 3.50
CA SER A 40 18.09 42.31 4.25
C SER A 40 17.78 40.91 3.72
N SER A 41 18.19 39.87 4.44
CA SER A 41 17.56 38.58 4.32
C SER A 41 16.23 38.70 5.05
N THR A 42 15.26 39.32 4.37
CA THR A 42 13.91 38.76 4.38
C THR A 42 14.11 37.26 4.25
N VAL A 43 13.84 36.54 5.34
CA VAL A 43 13.80 35.08 5.31
C VAL A 43 12.79 34.77 4.22
N ASP A 44 13.31 34.42 3.05
CA ASP A 44 12.52 34.28 1.85
C ASP A 44 11.43 33.28 2.19
N GLU A 45 10.19 33.60 1.85
CA GLU A 45 9.04 32.73 2.09
C GLU A 45 9.32 31.34 1.49
N SER A 46 10.13 31.27 0.44
CA SER A 46 10.69 30.05 -0.17
C SER A 46 11.63 29.27 0.75
N THR A 47 12.45 29.95 1.56
CA THR A 47 13.39 29.35 2.51
C THR A 47 12.68 28.94 3.80
N MET A 48 11.65 29.70 4.21
CA MET A 48 10.76 29.32 5.30
C MET A 48 9.80 28.19 4.90
N LYS A 49 9.36 28.12 3.63
CA LYS A 49 8.69 26.96 3.02
C LYS A 49 9.62 25.78 2.99
N ARG A 50 10.85 25.92 2.48
CA ARG A 50 11.87 24.86 2.49
C ARG A 50 12.21 24.39 3.89
N LEU A 51 12.22 25.26 4.90
CA LEU A 51 12.43 24.87 6.30
C LEU A 51 11.20 24.22 6.93
N LYS A 52 9.96 24.61 6.55
CA LYS A 52 8.72 23.93 6.92
C LYS A 52 8.54 22.59 6.18
N GLU A 53 9.04 22.49 4.95
CA GLU A 53 9.14 21.27 4.13
C GLU A 53 10.32 20.41 4.60
N SER A 54 11.39 21.01 5.14
CA SER A 54 12.57 20.32 5.71
C SER A 54 12.46 20.04 7.21
N VAL A 55 11.40 20.51 7.90
CA VAL A 55 10.75 19.71 8.94
C VAL A 55 10.04 18.57 8.19
N VAL A 56 10.87 17.74 7.57
CA VAL A 56 10.50 16.58 6.80
C VAL A 56 9.66 15.74 7.74
N LYS A 57 8.41 15.48 7.33
CA LYS A 57 7.45 14.62 8.01
C LYS A 57 8.17 13.40 8.59
N SER A 58 8.55 13.47 9.86
CA SER A 58 9.02 12.30 10.59
C SER A 58 7.83 11.36 10.70
N SER A 59 7.99 10.09 10.31
CA SER A 59 6.96 9.08 10.50
C SER A 59 6.36 9.16 11.91
N HIS A 60 5.04 9.18 12.02
CA HIS A 60 4.28 9.31 13.26
C HIS A 60 4.14 7.98 14.00
N ILE A 61 5.26 7.27 14.18
CA ILE A 61 5.31 5.96 14.82
C ILE A 61 6.00 6.02 16.18
N VAL A 62 5.65 5.11 17.09
CA VAL A 62 6.28 5.00 18.42
C VAL A 62 6.96 3.64 18.62
N PRO A 63 8.09 3.56 19.36
CA PRO A 63 8.90 2.34 19.44
C PRO A 63 8.12 1.11 19.94
N GLU A 64 7.32 1.27 20.99
CA GLU A 64 6.64 0.19 21.70
C GLU A 64 5.57 -0.48 20.84
N GLU A 65 5.02 0.24 19.87
CA GLU A 65 3.96 -0.22 18.96
C GLU A 65 4.49 -0.49 17.56
N SER A 66 5.81 -0.41 17.31
CA SER A 66 6.41 -0.53 15.97
C SER A 66 7.25 -1.80 15.78
N LEU A 67 6.81 -2.91 16.36
CA LEU A 67 7.55 -4.17 16.38
C LEU A 67 7.34 -5.05 15.14
N THR A 68 6.41 -4.69 14.24
CA THR A 68 6.20 -5.35 12.95
C THR A 68 5.85 -4.33 11.88
N LEU A 69 6.04 -4.66 10.60
CA LEU A 69 5.60 -3.80 9.48
C LEU A 69 4.09 -3.52 9.54
N TYR A 70 3.27 -4.50 9.95
CA TYR A 70 1.84 -4.31 10.12
C TYR A 70 1.53 -3.24 11.18
N ASN A 71 2.21 -3.26 12.33
CA ASN A 71 1.96 -2.27 13.37
C ASN A 71 2.49 -0.87 13.03
N ILE A 72 3.55 -0.79 12.22
CA ILE A 72 4.04 0.48 11.66
C ILE A 72 2.97 1.08 10.74
N ASN A 73 2.45 0.28 9.79
CA ASN A 73 1.43 0.71 8.83
C ASN A 73 0.10 1.08 9.52
N LEU A 74 -0.21 0.42 10.64
CA LEU A 74 -1.37 0.73 11.47
C LEU A 74 -1.33 2.16 12.02
N GLN A 75 -0.13 2.66 12.36
CA GLN A 75 0.10 3.99 12.92
C GLN A 75 0.25 5.06 11.82
N ASP A 76 1.10 4.82 10.83
CA ASP A 76 1.44 5.81 9.79
C ASP A 76 1.59 5.18 8.41
N TYR A 77 0.46 4.77 7.84
CA TYR A 77 0.39 4.17 6.51
C TYR A 77 0.93 5.07 5.37
N ASP A 78 0.96 6.40 5.53
CA ASP A 78 1.46 7.31 4.46
C ASP A 78 2.96 7.61 4.58
N ALA A 79 3.65 7.02 5.56
CA ALA A 79 5.09 7.20 5.70
C ALA A 79 5.85 6.57 4.52
N SER A 80 6.91 7.24 4.07
CA SER A 80 7.82 6.64 3.09
C SER A 80 8.68 5.56 3.75
N ILE A 81 9.12 4.57 2.97
CA ILE A 81 10.04 3.53 3.45
C ILE A 81 11.31 4.15 4.04
N GLU A 82 11.83 5.21 3.43
CA GLU A 82 13.03 5.92 3.90
C GLU A 82 12.80 6.59 5.27
N ASP A 83 11.62 7.18 5.51
CA ASP A 83 11.26 7.78 6.79
C ASP A 83 11.09 6.71 7.89
N VAL A 84 10.44 5.59 7.55
CA VAL A 84 10.30 4.45 8.47
C VAL A 84 11.67 3.89 8.86
N ILE A 85 12.57 3.64 7.90
CA ILE A 85 13.94 3.19 8.19
C ILE A 85 14.66 4.16 9.13
N LYS A 86 14.54 5.46 8.89
CA LYS A 86 15.17 6.49 9.73
C LYS A 86 14.65 6.44 11.16
N ALA A 87 13.33 6.31 11.35
CA ALA A 87 12.73 6.20 12.67
C ALA A 87 13.14 4.92 13.40
N LEU A 88 13.11 3.77 12.73
CA LEU A 88 13.54 2.48 13.31
C LEU A 88 15.02 2.49 13.73
N ARG A 89 15.91 3.13 12.95
CA ARG A 89 17.32 3.32 13.35
C ARG A 89 17.44 4.17 14.62
N ILE A 90 16.63 5.21 14.77
CA ILE A 90 16.59 6.02 15.99
C ILE A 90 16.08 5.18 17.18
N PHE A 91 15.06 4.36 17.00
CA PHE A 91 14.53 3.48 18.05
C PHE A 91 15.56 2.45 18.49
N SER A 92 16.23 1.81 17.53
CA SER A 92 17.32 0.86 17.78
C SER A 92 18.48 1.48 18.55
N ALA A 93 18.87 2.73 18.24
CA ALA A 93 19.94 3.43 18.92
C ALA A 93 19.58 3.85 20.36
N LYS A 94 18.31 4.09 20.65
CA LYS A 94 17.84 4.63 21.95
C LYS A 94 17.34 3.57 22.92
N THR A 95 16.87 2.43 22.43
CA THR A 95 16.30 1.40 23.29
C THR A 95 17.36 0.68 24.11
N THR A 96 17.07 0.42 25.38
CA THR A 96 17.88 -0.46 26.25
C THR A 96 17.40 -1.91 26.19
N ASN A 97 16.22 -2.17 25.62
CA ASN A 97 15.68 -3.50 25.45
C ASN A 97 16.35 -4.19 24.25
N MET A 98 17.22 -5.17 24.55
CA MET A 98 17.95 -5.93 23.53
C MET A 98 17.03 -6.63 22.53
N ASN A 99 15.85 -7.10 22.98
CA ASN A 99 14.88 -7.75 22.11
C ASN A 99 14.32 -6.77 21.07
N HIS A 100 13.91 -5.57 21.51
CA HIS A 100 13.41 -4.54 20.61
C HIS A 100 14.50 -4.07 19.65
N LYS A 101 15.75 -3.96 20.14
CA LYS A 101 16.89 -3.61 19.30
C LYS A 101 17.06 -4.59 18.14
N LEU A 102 17.03 -5.89 18.41
CA LEU A 102 17.11 -6.94 17.39
C LEU A 102 15.95 -6.87 16.40
N ILE A 103 14.72 -6.63 16.87
CA ILE A 103 13.54 -6.45 16.02
C ILE A 103 13.70 -5.24 15.10
N PHE A 104 14.07 -4.07 15.63
CA PHE A 104 14.24 -2.86 14.82
C PHE A 104 15.37 -3.01 13.80
N GLU A 105 16.50 -3.61 14.18
CA GLU A 105 17.58 -3.92 13.23
C GLU A 105 17.12 -4.89 12.13
N GLY A 106 16.33 -5.90 12.49
CA GLY A 106 15.76 -6.84 11.53
C GLY A 106 14.80 -6.16 10.55
N LEU A 107 13.90 -5.29 11.04
CA LEU A 107 12.96 -4.54 10.21
C LEU A 107 13.67 -3.59 9.25
N VAL A 108 14.71 -2.88 9.71
CA VAL A 108 15.56 -2.04 8.84
C VAL A 108 16.16 -2.87 7.71
N LYS A 109 16.81 -4.01 8.03
CA LYS A 109 17.39 -4.90 7.01
C LYS A 109 16.35 -5.41 6.03
N LEU A 110 15.14 -5.74 6.52
CA LEU A 110 14.04 -6.23 5.69
C LEU A 110 13.60 -5.17 4.67
N LEU A 111 13.40 -3.93 5.12
CA LEU A 111 13.01 -2.79 4.28
C LEU A 111 14.09 -2.39 3.26
N GLU A 112 15.36 -2.64 3.59
CA GLU A 112 16.51 -2.47 2.69
C GLU A 112 16.67 -3.63 1.69
N GLY A 113 15.81 -4.66 1.75
CA GLY A 113 15.86 -5.84 0.88
C GLY A 113 16.87 -6.91 1.32
N ASN A 114 17.55 -6.73 2.46
CA ASN A 114 18.45 -7.73 3.05
C ASN A 114 17.64 -8.77 3.87
N VAL A 115 16.85 -9.58 3.17
CA VAL A 115 15.96 -10.59 3.77
C VAL A 115 16.73 -11.59 4.63
N LYS A 116 17.92 -12.02 4.19
CA LYS A 116 18.77 -12.95 4.95
C LYS A 116 19.23 -12.33 6.28
N GLY A 117 19.78 -11.12 6.23
CA GLY A 117 20.23 -10.44 7.43
C GLY A 117 19.09 -10.09 8.39
N ALA A 118 17.88 -9.85 7.88
CA ALA A 118 16.68 -9.66 8.68
C ALA A 118 16.29 -10.94 9.43
N LYS A 119 16.26 -12.09 8.74
CA LYS A 119 16.00 -13.41 9.33
C LYS A 119 16.95 -13.76 10.47
N ASP A 120 18.24 -13.45 10.32
CA ASP A 120 19.25 -13.69 11.35
C ASP A 120 18.99 -12.85 12.61
N SER A 121 18.57 -11.59 12.44
CA SER A 121 18.17 -10.71 13.56
C SER A 121 16.90 -11.23 14.26
N PHE A 122 15.86 -11.59 13.51
CA PHE A 122 14.61 -12.07 14.10
C PHE A 122 14.73 -13.43 14.78
N THR A 123 15.67 -14.28 14.36
CA THR A 123 15.93 -15.57 15.01
C THR A 123 16.56 -15.43 16.40
N GLN A 124 17.29 -14.34 16.63
CA GLN A 124 17.89 -14.03 17.94
C GLN A 124 16.91 -13.33 18.88
N ALA A 125 15.85 -12.73 18.33
CA ALA A 125 14.79 -12.09 19.10
C ALA A 125 13.75 -13.12 19.60
N GLN A 126 13.04 -12.75 20.65
CA GLN A 126 11.99 -13.52 21.30
C GLN A 126 10.66 -12.78 21.21
N GLY A 127 9.56 -13.50 21.47
CA GLY A 127 8.21 -12.94 21.45
C GLY A 127 7.47 -13.20 20.13
N ILE A 128 6.19 -12.85 20.15
CA ILE A 128 5.26 -13.17 19.06
C ILE A 128 5.57 -12.34 17.80
N GLU A 129 6.01 -11.10 17.97
CA GLU A 129 6.37 -10.18 16.88
C GLU A 129 7.65 -10.64 16.18
N ALA A 130 8.65 -11.09 16.95
CA ALA A 130 9.86 -11.68 16.39
C ALA A 130 9.54 -12.96 15.57
N GLN A 131 8.67 -13.83 16.09
CA GLN A 131 8.23 -15.02 15.37
C GLN A 131 7.47 -14.66 14.08
N TYR A 132 6.57 -13.67 14.14
CA TYR A 132 5.88 -13.15 12.96
C TYR A 132 6.86 -12.65 11.90
N ASN A 133 7.78 -11.76 12.28
CA ASN A 133 8.75 -11.17 11.35
C ASN A 133 9.70 -12.22 10.77
N LYS A 134 10.08 -13.24 11.54
CA LYS A 134 10.88 -14.37 11.05
C LYS A 134 10.14 -15.14 9.96
N ILE A 135 8.89 -15.53 10.22
CA ILE A 135 8.09 -16.29 9.24
C ILE A 135 7.83 -15.43 7.99
N LEU A 136 7.55 -14.13 8.16
CA LEU A 136 7.43 -13.19 7.04
C LEU A 136 8.72 -13.13 6.20
N SER A 137 9.89 -13.08 6.85
CA SER A 137 11.18 -13.09 6.14
C SER A 137 11.40 -14.39 5.36
N ASN A 138 11.04 -15.54 5.94
CA ASN A 138 11.07 -16.84 5.25
C ASN A 138 10.12 -16.86 4.04
N LEU A 139 8.94 -16.26 4.16
CA LEU A 139 7.99 -16.15 3.07
C LEU A 139 8.57 -15.31 1.91
N TYR A 140 9.19 -14.16 2.21
CA TYR A 140 9.81 -13.30 1.21
C TYR A 140 11.08 -13.88 0.57
N SER A 141 11.81 -14.77 1.27
CA SER A 141 12.90 -15.56 0.68
C SER A 141 12.40 -16.69 -0.23
N GLY A 142 11.08 -16.92 -0.30
CA GLY A 142 10.47 -17.95 -1.13
C GLY A 142 10.45 -19.34 -0.46
N GLU A 143 10.71 -19.42 0.84
CA GLU A 143 10.64 -20.67 1.60
C GLU A 143 9.17 -21.09 1.84
N ASP A 144 8.91 -22.40 1.90
CA ASP A 144 7.58 -22.90 2.25
C ASP A 144 7.35 -22.88 3.76
N VAL A 145 6.63 -21.86 4.22
CA VAL A 145 6.34 -21.64 5.64
C VAL A 145 5.06 -22.34 6.14
N SER A 146 4.46 -23.25 5.34
CA SER A 146 3.13 -23.83 5.66
C SER A 146 3.08 -24.54 7.02
N GLN A 147 4.12 -25.30 7.38
CA GLN A 147 4.20 -25.97 8.69
C GLN A 147 4.44 -24.98 9.84
N GLU A 148 5.34 -24.01 9.64
CA GLU A 148 5.61 -22.96 10.62
C GLU A 148 4.35 -22.13 10.93
N LEU A 149 3.57 -21.78 9.90
CA LEU A 149 2.30 -21.08 10.06
C LEU A 149 1.26 -21.90 10.81
N ALA A 150 1.13 -23.20 10.52
CA ALA A 150 0.21 -24.07 11.22
C ALA A 150 0.55 -24.19 12.71
N LEU A 151 1.84 -24.29 13.05
CA LEU A 151 2.30 -24.26 14.44
C LEU A 151 2.07 -22.90 15.08
N PHE A 152 2.34 -21.81 14.36
CA PHE A 152 2.17 -20.46 14.88
C PHE A 152 0.71 -20.14 15.20
N LEU A 153 -0.22 -20.53 14.32
CA LEU A 153 -1.66 -20.40 14.56
C LEU A 153 -2.14 -21.24 15.75
N LYS A 154 -1.59 -22.45 15.95
CA LYS A 154 -1.93 -23.29 17.11
C LYS A 154 -1.41 -22.71 18.42
N SER A 155 -0.21 -22.14 18.41
CA SER A 155 0.40 -21.55 19.60
C SER A 155 -0.21 -20.21 19.99
N TYR A 156 -0.70 -19.44 19.02
CA TYR A 156 -1.28 -18.10 19.24
C TYR A 156 -2.61 -17.90 18.48
N PRO A 157 -3.66 -18.68 18.80
CA PRO A 157 -4.93 -18.65 18.06
C PRO A 157 -5.69 -17.33 18.16
N ASP A 158 -5.47 -16.58 19.24
CA ASP A 158 -6.10 -15.28 19.47
C ASP A 158 -5.32 -14.12 18.83
N SER A 159 -4.07 -14.36 18.43
CA SER A 159 -3.26 -13.34 17.75
C SER A 159 -3.74 -13.08 16.33
N ILE A 160 -3.60 -11.84 15.87
CA ILE A 160 -3.84 -11.47 14.48
C ILE A 160 -2.70 -11.95 13.56
N TYR A 161 -1.47 -12.03 14.06
CA TYR A 161 -0.26 -12.24 13.26
C TYR A 161 -0.27 -13.52 12.40
N PRO A 162 -0.70 -14.71 12.90
CA PRO A 162 -0.78 -15.89 12.05
C PRO A 162 -1.79 -15.72 10.91
N LEU A 163 -2.91 -15.01 11.15
CA LEU A 163 -3.92 -14.74 10.12
C LEU A 163 -3.39 -13.79 9.04
N LEU A 164 -2.62 -12.77 9.43
CA LEU A 164 -1.96 -11.85 8.50
C LEU A 164 -0.98 -12.58 7.58
N LEU A 165 -0.13 -13.45 8.13
CA LEU A 165 0.84 -14.21 7.33
C LEU A 165 0.17 -15.17 6.35
N ILE A 166 -0.97 -15.76 6.72
CA ILE A 166 -1.71 -16.61 5.79
C ILE A 166 -2.27 -15.76 4.64
N LEU A 167 -2.88 -14.60 4.91
CA LEU A 167 -3.33 -13.68 3.85
C LEU A 167 -2.18 -13.29 2.91
N GLU A 168 -1.04 -12.92 3.48
CA GLU A 168 0.14 -12.50 2.73
C GLU A 168 0.72 -13.64 1.87
N ARG A 169 0.75 -14.86 2.41
CA ARG A 169 1.12 -16.07 1.66
C ARG A 169 0.21 -16.29 0.45
N GLU A 170 -1.10 -16.20 0.63
CA GLU A 170 -2.06 -16.40 -0.47
C GLU A 170 -1.90 -15.33 -1.55
N ILE A 171 -1.68 -14.07 -1.16
CA ILE A 171 -1.42 -12.96 -2.10
C ILE A 171 -0.14 -13.23 -2.91
N ILE A 172 0.96 -13.62 -2.26
CA ILE A 172 2.25 -13.91 -2.94
C ILE A 172 2.14 -15.11 -3.87
N LYS A 173 1.43 -16.17 -3.43
CA LYS A 173 1.22 -17.36 -4.26
C LYS A 173 0.24 -17.12 -5.41
N GLY A 174 -0.54 -16.05 -5.37
CA GLY A 174 -1.59 -15.80 -6.36
C GLY A 174 -2.72 -16.82 -6.24
N THR A 175 -3.05 -17.21 -5.01
CA THR A 175 -4.15 -18.11 -4.66
C THR A 175 -5.20 -17.34 -3.86
N ALA A 176 -6.44 -17.83 -3.86
CA ALA A 176 -7.54 -17.23 -3.10
C ALA A 176 -8.02 -18.14 -1.96
N ASP A 177 -7.30 -19.23 -1.71
CA ASP A 177 -7.73 -20.30 -0.84
C ASP A 177 -7.82 -19.80 0.60
N GLY A 178 -9.05 -19.71 1.12
CA GLY A 178 -9.29 -19.32 2.50
C GLY A 178 -9.16 -17.82 2.79
N ILE A 179 -8.81 -16.95 1.83
CA ILE A 179 -8.77 -15.48 2.05
C ILE A 179 -10.10 -14.98 2.61
N GLU A 180 -11.22 -15.36 1.98
CA GLU A 180 -12.56 -14.98 2.44
C GLU A 180 -12.83 -15.40 3.89
N LYS A 181 -12.45 -16.65 4.24
CA LYS A 181 -12.65 -17.20 5.57
C LYS A 181 -11.84 -16.42 6.62
N ILE A 182 -10.61 -16.06 6.29
CA ILE A 182 -9.74 -15.30 7.18
C ILE A 182 -10.26 -13.87 7.35
N LEU A 183 -10.63 -13.20 6.27
CA LEU A 183 -11.25 -11.88 6.33
C LEU A 183 -12.54 -11.89 7.15
N SER A 184 -13.36 -12.95 7.06
CA SER A 184 -14.55 -13.11 7.90
C SER A 184 -14.24 -13.29 9.39
N ILE A 185 -13.06 -13.83 9.74
CA ILE A 185 -12.61 -13.92 11.15
C ILE A 185 -12.11 -12.55 11.62
N LEU A 186 -11.30 -11.88 10.80
CA LEU A 186 -10.74 -10.57 11.11
C LEU A 186 -11.82 -9.48 11.23
N SER A 187 -12.85 -9.53 10.38
CA SER A 187 -13.95 -8.56 10.39
C SER A 187 -14.76 -8.57 11.69
N LYS A 188 -14.71 -9.66 12.46
CA LYS A 188 -15.35 -9.73 13.79
C LYS A 188 -14.51 -9.08 14.89
N ARG A 189 -13.24 -8.80 14.62
CA ARG A 189 -12.26 -8.28 15.60
C ARG A 189 -11.99 -6.78 15.45
N SER A 190 -12.30 -6.18 14.29
CA SER A 190 -12.00 -4.77 14.00
C SER A 190 -12.92 -4.24 12.89
N TYR A 191 -13.38 -3.01 13.05
CA TYR A 191 -14.15 -2.25 12.06
C TYR A 191 -13.33 -1.94 10.80
N PHE A 192 -12.02 -1.70 10.92
CA PHE A 192 -11.13 -1.63 9.76
C PHE A 192 -11.16 -2.93 8.95
N TRP A 193 -10.98 -4.08 9.60
CA TRP A 193 -11.04 -5.36 8.91
C TRP A 193 -12.43 -5.71 8.39
N HIS A 194 -13.48 -5.21 9.04
CA HIS A 194 -14.85 -5.29 8.53
C HIS A 194 -15.00 -4.53 7.22
N LEU A 195 -14.51 -3.29 7.15
CA LEU A 195 -14.47 -2.50 5.92
C LEU A 195 -13.69 -3.22 4.81
N ILE A 196 -12.50 -3.76 5.10
CA ILE A 196 -11.71 -4.53 4.12
C ILE A 196 -12.50 -5.74 3.59
N PHE A 197 -13.20 -6.46 4.47
CA PHE A 197 -14.00 -7.61 4.09
C PHE A 197 -15.18 -7.23 3.19
N GLU A 198 -15.92 -6.16 3.51
CA GLU A 198 -17.02 -5.69 2.67
C GLU A 198 -16.52 -5.18 1.31
N LEU A 199 -15.40 -4.45 1.27
CA LEU A 199 -14.78 -4.00 0.02
C LEU A 199 -14.29 -5.17 -0.83
N PHE A 200 -13.71 -6.20 -0.21
CA PHE A 200 -13.32 -7.44 -0.89
C PHE A 200 -14.53 -8.15 -1.50
N LYS A 201 -15.65 -8.20 -0.79
CA LYS A 201 -16.92 -8.82 -1.24
C LYS A 201 -17.75 -7.92 -2.15
N ASP A 202 -17.40 -6.65 -2.27
CA ASP A 202 -18.13 -5.64 -3.03
C ASP A 202 -19.55 -5.40 -2.45
N THR A 203 -19.64 -5.40 -1.13
CA THR A 203 -20.86 -5.21 -0.32
C THR A 203 -20.73 -4.06 0.68
N TYR A 204 -19.86 -3.10 0.39
CA TYR A 204 -19.49 -2.01 1.28
C TYR A 204 -20.62 -1.01 1.52
N SER A 205 -20.59 -0.42 2.73
CA SER A 205 -21.50 0.65 3.16
C SER A 205 -20.74 1.91 3.64
N GLU A 206 -21.39 3.07 3.59
CA GLU A 206 -20.81 4.31 4.14
C GLU A 206 -20.65 4.19 5.67
N GLU A 207 -21.56 3.48 6.34
CA GLU A 207 -21.52 3.20 7.78
C GLU A 207 -20.28 2.39 8.18
N ALA A 208 -19.88 1.39 7.39
CA ALA A 208 -18.67 0.63 7.62
C ALA A 208 -17.42 1.52 7.53
N ALA A 209 -17.36 2.41 6.54
CA ALA A 209 -16.25 3.36 6.38
C ALA A 209 -16.16 4.32 7.58
N ILE A 210 -17.29 4.91 7.99
CA ILE A 210 -17.36 5.79 9.16
C ILE A 210 -16.92 5.06 10.43
N SER A 211 -17.32 3.81 10.59
CA SER A 211 -16.95 2.99 11.76
C SER A 211 -15.45 2.69 11.79
N ALA A 212 -14.85 2.36 10.63
CA ALA A 212 -13.42 2.14 10.51
C ALA A 212 -12.60 3.41 10.87
N VAL A 213 -13.03 4.60 10.43
CA VAL A 213 -12.36 5.87 10.78
C VAL A 213 -12.25 6.06 12.29
N ARG A 214 -13.24 5.62 13.06
CA ARG A 214 -13.26 5.77 14.53
C ARG A 214 -12.22 4.91 15.24
N GLU A 215 -11.73 3.84 14.63
CA GLU A 215 -10.63 3.03 15.19
C GLU A 215 -9.29 3.76 15.18
N LYS A 216 -9.15 4.83 14.38
CA LYS A 216 -7.93 5.64 14.26
C LYS A 216 -6.68 4.84 13.85
N VAL A 217 -6.90 3.71 13.16
CA VAL A 217 -5.86 2.88 12.56
C VAL A 217 -5.88 3.05 11.05
N PHE A 218 -4.75 2.93 10.37
CA PHE A 218 -4.69 2.97 8.89
C PHE A 218 -5.38 4.21 8.28
N ALA A 219 -5.30 5.37 8.94
CA ALA A 219 -6.13 6.54 8.60
C ALA A 219 -6.05 6.94 7.12
N SER A 220 -4.84 7.02 6.57
CA SER A 220 -4.59 7.36 5.16
C SER A 220 -5.17 6.32 4.17
N LEU A 221 -5.10 5.04 4.52
CA LEU A 221 -5.67 3.95 3.72
C LEU A 221 -7.21 3.98 3.78
N ILE A 222 -7.80 4.15 4.97
CA ILE A 222 -9.27 4.23 5.12
C ILE A 222 -9.82 5.38 4.27
N MET A 223 -9.15 6.54 4.25
CA MET A 223 -9.56 7.67 3.41
C MET A 223 -9.56 7.32 1.91
N LEU A 224 -8.53 6.61 1.42
CA LEU A 224 -8.52 6.12 0.04
C LEU A 224 -9.68 5.17 -0.22
N LEU A 225 -9.90 4.20 0.66
CA LEU A 225 -10.96 3.20 0.52
C LEU A 225 -12.35 3.83 0.55
N PHE A 226 -12.55 4.88 1.35
CA PHE A 226 -13.81 5.63 1.39
C PHE A 226 -14.12 6.27 0.03
N VAL A 227 -13.13 6.71 -0.74
CA VAL A 227 -13.39 7.30 -2.07
C VAL A 227 -13.92 6.28 -3.08
N TYR A 228 -13.62 4.98 -2.89
CA TYR A 228 -14.26 3.91 -3.68
C TYR A 228 -15.74 3.72 -3.35
N ILE A 229 -16.19 4.19 -2.18
CA ILE A 229 -17.57 4.11 -1.70
C ILE A 229 -18.33 5.38 -2.06
N ASP A 230 -17.77 6.54 -1.70
CA ASP A 230 -18.30 7.87 -1.99
C ASP A 230 -17.27 8.70 -2.76
N ARG A 231 -17.52 8.86 -4.05
CA ARG A 231 -16.63 9.57 -4.99
C ARG A 231 -16.60 11.08 -4.77
N THR A 232 -17.47 11.63 -3.93
CA THR A 232 -17.46 13.07 -3.59
C THR A 232 -16.40 13.42 -2.54
N LYS A 233 -15.83 12.42 -1.85
CA LYS A 233 -14.78 12.65 -0.85
C LYS A 233 -13.48 13.05 -1.53
N ASP A 234 -12.84 14.09 -1.00
CA ASP A 234 -11.54 14.53 -1.46
C ASP A 234 -10.40 13.61 -0.99
N LEU A 235 -9.47 13.34 -1.89
CA LEU A 235 -8.24 12.61 -1.60
C LEU A 235 -7.13 13.58 -1.19
N PRO A 236 -6.62 13.53 0.06
CA PRO A 236 -5.49 14.35 0.46
C PRO A 236 -4.26 14.06 -0.42
N ILE A 237 -3.29 14.99 -0.41
CA ILE A 237 -1.98 14.73 -1.00
C ILE A 237 -1.23 13.77 -0.07
N GLN A 238 -0.79 12.66 -0.63
CA GLN A 238 -0.19 11.55 0.10
C GLN A 238 1.19 11.27 -0.48
N ASN A 239 2.13 10.84 0.36
CA ASN A 239 3.47 10.49 -0.07
C ASN A 239 3.51 9.07 -0.64
N HIS A 240 2.63 8.20 -0.17
CA HIS A 240 2.65 6.77 -0.48
C HIS A 240 2.28 6.46 -1.93
N THR A 241 3.05 5.58 -2.58
CA THR A 241 2.95 5.29 -4.01
C THR A 241 1.60 4.65 -4.36
N CYS A 242 1.19 3.60 -3.63
CA CYS A 242 -0.09 2.92 -3.88
C CYS A 242 -1.28 3.89 -3.78
N LEU A 243 -1.26 4.81 -2.81
CA LEU A 243 -2.33 5.78 -2.63
C LEU A 243 -2.42 6.74 -3.82
N ASN A 244 -1.28 7.24 -4.29
CA ASN A 244 -1.20 8.10 -5.46
C ASN A 244 -1.64 7.37 -6.75
N ALA A 245 -1.24 6.11 -6.95
CA ALA A 245 -1.66 5.32 -8.10
C ALA A 245 -3.18 5.11 -8.14
N HIS A 246 -3.79 4.72 -7.02
CA HIS A 246 -5.24 4.58 -6.92
C HIS A 246 -5.98 5.91 -7.06
N LYS A 247 -5.43 7.01 -6.52
CA LYS A 247 -5.98 8.36 -6.71
C LYS A 247 -6.03 8.75 -8.19
N SER A 248 -4.93 8.58 -8.91
CA SER A 248 -4.88 8.86 -10.34
C SER A 248 -5.84 7.97 -11.13
N TYR A 249 -5.94 6.67 -10.78
CA TYR A 249 -6.94 5.77 -11.37
C TYR A 249 -8.38 6.26 -11.18
N LEU A 250 -8.75 6.63 -9.94
CA LEU A 250 -10.09 7.13 -9.61
C LEU A 250 -10.45 8.41 -10.38
N ARG A 251 -9.45 9.24 -10.71
CA ARG A 251 -9.61 10.48 -11.47
C ARG A 251 -9.44 10.31 -12.98
N GLY A 252 -9.07 9.12 -13.46
CA GLY A 252 -8.69 8.88 -14.86
C GLY A 252 -7.42 9.62 -15.30
N GLU A 253 -6.58 10.05 -14.35
CA GLU A 253 -5.34 10.78 -14.58
C GLU A 253 -4.18 9.82 -14.95
N THR A 254 -3.10 10.38 -15.49
CA THR A 254 -1.88 9.62 -15.75
C THR A 254 -1.28 9.09 -14.45
N ILE A 255 -1.06 7.78 -14.40
CA ILE A 255 -0.46 7.08 -13.27
C ILE A 255 1.05 7.02 -13.50
N SER A 256 1.81 7.48 -12.52
CA SER A 256 3.26 7.24 -12.42
C SER A 256 3.49 6.27 -11.27
N ALA A 257 4.18 5.17 -11.53
CA ALA A 257 4.41 4.13 -10.55
C ALA A 257 5.77 3.46 -10.75
N PRO A 258 6.46 3.08 -9.67
CA PRO A 258 7.70 2.32 -9.72
C PRO A 258 7.48 0.90 -10.24
N ASP A 259 8.56 0.26 -10.66
CA ASP A 259 8.56 -1.04 -11.34
C ASP A 259 8.07 -2.20 -10.47
N TRP A 260 8.02 -2.01 -9.15
CA TRP A 260 7.50 -3.00 -8.21
C TRP A 260 6.01 -2.83 -7.87
N CYS A 261 5.32 -1.82 -8.43
CA CYS A 261 3.91 -1.55 -8.14
C CYS A 261 2.98 -2.30 -9.13
N PRO A 262 2.30 -3.39 -8.73
CA PRO A 262 1.49 -4.21 -9.65
C PRO A 262 0.38 -3.39 -10.32
N PHE A 263 -0.44 -2.70 -9.51
CA PHE A 263 -1.55 -1.89 -9.99
C PHE A 263 -1.10 -0.78 -10.94
N GLY A 264 -0.05 -0.06 -10.56
CA GLY A 264 0.47 1.06 -11.36
C GLY A 264 1.10 0.61 -12.67
N ARG A 265 1.91 -0.46 -12.66
CA ARG A 265 2.55 -0.98 -13.88
C ARG A 265 1.53 -1.55 -14.88
N ILE A 266 0.51 -2.26 -14.40
CA ILE A 266 -0.59 -2.74 -15.25
C ILE A 266 -1.33 -1.55 -15.89
N ALA A 267 -1.66 -0.51 -15.11
CA ALA A 267 -2.35 0.66 -15.63
C ALA A 267 -1.51 1.46 -16.65
N ILE A 268 -0.19 1.59 -16.43
CA ILE A 268 0.73 2.22 -17.37
C ILE A 268 0.76 1.45 -18.70
N GLU A 269 0.94 0.13 -18.65
CA GLU A 269 0.99 -0.70 -19.86
C GLU A 269 -0.36 -0.78 -20.57
N ALA A 270 -1.47 -0.79 -19.84
CA ALA A 270 -2.81 -0.68 -20.42
C ALA A 270 -2.99 0.62 -21.21
N ARG A 271 -2.58 1.76 -20.64
CA ARG A 271 -2.65 3.06 -21.34
C ARG A 271 -1.77 3.08 -22.59
N ARG A 272 -0.55 2.53 -22.52
CA ARG A 272 0.33 2.41 -23.69
C ARG A 272 -0.30 1.57 -24.79
N TYR A 273 -0.93 0.45 -24.43
CA TYR A 273 -1.57 -0.44 -25.39
C TYR A 273 -2.76 0.19 -26.09
N LEU A 274 -3.62 0.91 -25.34
CA LEU A 274 -4.75 1.66 -25.89
C LEU A 274 -4.29 2.76 -26.86
N ALA A 275 -3.12 3.36 -26.60
CA ALA A 275 -2.50 4.34 -27.50
C ALA A 275 -1.81 3.72 -28.73
N GLY A 276 -1.85 2.39 -28.90
CA GLY A 276 -1.31 1.69 -30.06
C GLY A 276 0.14 1.22 -29.94
N TYR A 277 0.78 1.39 -28.78
CA TYR A 277 2.12 0.87 -28.54
C TYR A 277 2.10 -0.62 -28.20
N LYS A 278 3.23 -1.30 -28.43
CA LYS A 278 3.41 -2.68 -27.96
C LYS A 278 3.57 -2.71 -26.43
N ILE A 279 3.04 -3.77 -25.82
CA ILE A 279 3.22 -4.07 -24.40
C ILE A 279 4.68 -4.39 -24.12
N ASP A 280 5.21 -3.82 -23.05
CA ASP A 280 6.43 -4.33 -22.43
C ASP A 280 6.08 -5.49 -21.49
N PHE A 281 6.16 -6.72 -22.02
CA PHE A 281 5.89 -7.92 -21.21
C PHE A 281 6.87 -8.07 -20.05
N GLY A 282 8.10 -7.53 -20.15
CA GLY A 282 9.08 -7.55 -19.05
C GLY A 282 8.58 -6.77 -17.83
N ALA A 283 7.85 -5.68 -18.07
CA ALA A 283 7.29 -4.84 -17.02
C ALA A 283 6.05 -5.43 -16.32
N VAL A 284 5.34 -6.39 -16.94
CA VAL A 284 4.09 -6.95 -16.39
C VAL A 284 4.27 -8.38 -15.87
N LYS A 285 5.22 -9.12 -16.44
CA LYS A 285 5.48 -10.51 -16.08
C LYS A 285 5.68 -10.77 -14.57
N PRO A 286 6.36 -9.90 -13.79
CA PRO A 286 6.46 -10.09 -12.34
C PRO A 286 5.10 -10.21 -11.62
N PHE A 287 4.04 -9.66 -12.22
CA PHE A 287 2.69 -9.59 -11.65
C PHE A 287 1.74 -10.65 -12.20
N GLU A 288 2.21 -11.59 -13.03
CA GLU A 288 1.38 -12.61 -13.69
C GLU A 288 0.63 -13.56 -12.73
N LYS A 289 1.00 -13.56 -11.44
CA LYS A 289 0.32 -14.32 -10.38
C LYS A 289 -0.90 -13.59 -9.81
N THR A 290 -0.94 -12.26 -9.92
CA THR A 290 -2.04 -11.44 -9.41
C THR A 290 -3.29 -11.61 -10.30
N PRO A 291 -4.51 -11.48 -9.75
CA PRO A 291 -5.73 -11.50 -10.55
C PRO A 291 -5.71 -10.45 -11.68
N GLU A 292 -5.30 -9.23 -11.35
CA GLU A 292 -5.17 -8.11 -12.27
C GLU A 292 -4.20 -8.44 -13.41
N GLY A 293 -3.04 -9.00 -13.08
CA GLY A 293 -2.02 -9.40 -14.06
C GLY A 293 -2.50 -10.51 -14.99
N LYS A 294 -3.16 -11.54 -14.46
CA LYS A 294 -3.73 -12.62 -15.29
C LYS A 294 -4.80 -12.11 -16.23
N LEU A 295 -5.74 -11.31 -15.71
CA LEU A 295 -6.81 -10.73 -16.54
C LEU A 295 -6.23 -9.83 -17.63
N PHE A 296 -5.28 -8.95 -17.27
CA PHE A 296 -4.64 -8.06 -18.21
C PHE A 296 -3.90 -8.81 -19.33
N LEU A 297 -3.04 -9.77 -18.97
CA LEU A 297 -2.28 -10.56 -19.94
C LEU A 297 -3.22 -11.39 -20.83
N GLY A 298 -4.26 -12.00 -20.24
CA GLY A 298 -5.28 -12.74 -20.98
C GLY A 298 -5.98 -11.88 -22.03
N LEU A 299 -6.39 -10.67 -21.65
CA LEU A 299 -7.03 -9.72 -22.57
C LEU A 299 -6.06 -9.20 -23.64
N VAL A 300 -4.80 -8.92 -23.30
CA VAL A 300 -3.77 -8.54 -24.29
C VAL A 300 -3.60 -9.63 -25.34
N TYR A 301 -3.36 -10.88 -24.93
CA TYR A 301 -3.19 -11.99 -25.87
C TYR A 301 -4.46 -12.26 -26.70
N LEU A 302 -5.65 -12.04 -26.12
CA LEU A 302 -6.92 -12.14 -26.84
C LEU A 302 -7.00 -11.10 -27.96
N ASN A 303 -6.66 -9.85 -27.66
CA ASN A 303 -6.64 -8.74 -28.63
C ASN A 303 -5.53 -8.89 -29.69
N GLU A 304 -4.46 -9.63 -29.40
CA GLU A 304 -3.39 -9.97 -30.35
C GLU A 304 -3.70 -11.23 -31.19
N GLY A 305 -4.83 -11.89 -30.96
CA GLY A 305 -5.25 -13.09 -31.69
C GLY A 305 -4.60 -14.38 -31.21
N ASN A 306 -3.83 -14.36 -30.12
CA ASN A 306 -3.23 -15.54 -29.51
C ASN A 306 -4.19 -16.22 -28.53
N LYS A 307 -5.19 -16.91 -29.09
CA LYS A 307 -6.27 -17.54 -28.31
C LYS A 307 -5.77 -18.54 -27.27
N THR A 308 -4.79 -19.38 -27.62
CA THR A 308 -4.28 -20.42 -26.71
C THR A 308 -3.69 -19.83 -25.44
N ILE A 309 -2.88 -18.77 -25.55
CA ILE A 309 -2.29 -18.13 -24.36
C ILE A 309 -3.35 -17.31 -23.62
N ALA A 310 -4.26 -16.64 -24.34
CA ALA A 310 -5.36 -15.91 -23.73
C ALA A 310 -6.23 -16.80 -22.83
N GLU A 311 -6.62 -17.98 -23.34
CA GLU A 311 -7.40 -18.98 -22.61
C GLU A 311 -6.66 -19.47 -21.35
N GLN A 312 -5.35 -19.68 -21.41
CA GLN A 312 -4.56 -20.09 -20.24
C GLN A 312 -4.64 -19.06 -19.12
N TYR A 313 -4.40 -17.78 -19.43
CA TYR A 313 -4.45 -16.71 -18.44
C TYR A 313 -5.87 -16.46 -17.91
N ILE A 314 -6.87 -16.43 -18.80
CA ILE A 314 -8.25 -16.18 -18.42
C ILE A 314 -8.80 -17.32 -17.56
N ASN A 315 -8.57 -18.59 -17.93
CA ASN A 315 -8.99 -19.72 -17.09
C ASN A 315 -8.29 -19.72 -15.72
N ALA A 316 -7.00 -19.36 -15.69
CA ALA A 316 -6.26 -19.23 -14.43
C ALA A 316 -6.79 -18.07 -13.56
N PHE A 317 -7.19 -16.96 -14.18
CA PHE A 317 -7.86 -15.85 -13.50
C PHE A 317 -9.21 -16.28 -12.94
N GLU A 318 -10.09 -16.85 -13.76
CA GLU A 318 -11.44 -17.27 -13.35
C GLU A 318 -11.38 -18.27 -12.19
N LYS A 319 -10.46 -19.24 -12.26
CA LYS A 319 -10.21 -20.19 -11.16
C LYS A 319 -9.71 -19.50 -9.89
N GLN A 320 -8.85 -18.50 -10.02
CA GLN A 320 -8.28 -17.78 -8.87
C GLN A 320 -9.35 -16.94 -8.17
N VAL A 321 -10.17 -16.19 -8.90
CA VAL A 321 -11.14 -15.26 -8.27
C VAL A 321 -12.45 -15.96 -7.88
N GLY A 322 -12.76 -17.09 -8.51
CA GLY A 322 -13.98 -17.86 -8.31
C GLY A 322 -15.21 -17.12 -8.83
N ASP A 323 -15.72 -16.17 -8.05
CA ASP A 323 -16.90 -15.38 -8.42
C ASP A 323 -16.51 -14.10 -9.15
N TYR A 324 -17.08 -13.91 -10.35
CA TYR A 324 -16.97 -12.69 -11.14
C TYR A 324 -18.26 -12.42 -11.90
N LYS A 325 -18.42 -11.18 -12.38
CA LYS A 325 -19.51 -10.73 -13.24
C LYS A 325 -18.93 -10.02 -14.45
N ILE A 326 -19.49 -10.29 -15.61
CA ILE A 326 -19.15 -9.59 -16.85
C ILE A 326 -20.15 -8.46 -17.04
N TYR A 327 -19.65 -7.30 -17.42
CA TYR A 327 -20.44 -6.21 -17.92
C TYR A 327 -19.99 -5.89 -19.34
N LYS A 328 -20.89 -5.37 -20.15
CA LYS A 328 -20.65 -5.08 -21.57
C LYS A 328 -21.05 -3.66 -21.94
N LYS A 329 -20.39 -3.10 -22.95
CA LYS A 329 -20.82 -1.90 -23.67
C LYS A 329 -20.41 -2.02 -25.13
N HIS A 330 -20.94 -1.20 -26.02
CA HIS A 330 -20.48 -1.21 -27.41
C HIS A 330 -19.00 -0.84 -27.52
N LEU A 331 -18.26 -1.63 -28.30
CA LEU A 331 -16.82 -1.46 -28.45
C LEU A 331 -16.49 -0.17 -29.22
N LYS A 332 -15.90 0.81 -28.52
CA LYS A 332 -15.47 2.09 -29.12
C LYS A 332 -14.01 2.05 -29.62
N GLN A 333 -13.17 1.20 -29.03
CA GLN A 333 -11.76 1.06 -29.35
C GLN A 333 -11.43 -0.39 -29.70
N SER A 334 -10.41 -0.67 -30.50
CA SER A 334 -10.09 -2.03 -30.95
C SER A 334 -9.53 -2.97 -29.88
N LYS A 335 -9.39 -2.50 -28.64
CA LYS A 335 -8.72 -3.20 -27.54
C LYS A 335 -9.70 -3.54 -26.42
N MET A 336 -10.38 -4.67 -26.58
CA MET A 336 -11.41 -5.15 -25.68
C MET A 336 -10.87 -5.41 -24.27
N GLY A 337 -11.58 -4.92 -23.25
CA GLY A 337 -11.34 -5.16 -21.84
C GLY A 337 -10.18 -4.37 -21.24
N ILE A 338 -9.49 -3.54 -22.00
CA ILE A 338 -8.27 -2.87 -21.51
C ILE A 338 -8.60 -1.58 -20.75
N GLU A 339 -9.72 -0.92 -21.06
CA GLU A 339 -10.14 0.34 -20.41
C GLU A 339 -10.28 0.21 -18.87
N GLN A 340 -10.68 -0.97 -18.39
CA GLN A 340 -10.92 -1.19 -16.96
C GLN A 340 -9.68 -0.99 -16.06
N PHE A 341 -8.48 -1.02 -16.64
CA PHE A 341 -7.22 -0.86 -15.91
C PHE A 341 -6.75 0.59 -15.81
N ILE A 342 -7.32 1.52 -16.57
CA ILE A 342 -6.86 2.93 -16.61
C ILE A 342 -7.80 3.91 -15.90
N ALA A 343 -9.08 3.55 -15.78
CA ALA A 343 -10.08 4.34 -15.07
C ALA A 343 -11.24 3.44 -14.62
N LEU A 344 -12.08 3.97 -13.72
CA LEU A 344 -13.32 3.31 -13.35
C LEU A 344 -14.26 3.18 -14.57
N PRO A 345 -14.70 1.96 -14.91
CA PRO A 345 -15.64 1.74 -16.00
C PRO A 345 -16.95 2.52 -15.81
N SER A 346 -17.42 3.14 -16.88
CA SER A 346 -18.71 3.83 -16.99
C SER A 346 -19.51 3.28 -18.16
N ASP A 347 -20.85 3.39 -18.08
CA ASP A 347 -21.79 2.99 -19.15
C ASP A 347 -21.73 1.49 -19.53
N PHE A 348 -21.34 0.63 -18.59
CA PHE A 348 -21.31 -0.83 -18.76
C PHE A 348 -22.56 -1.46 -18.15
N GLU A 349 -23.24 -2.31 -18.92
CA GLU A 349 -24.46 -3.03 -18.52
C GLU A 349 -24.12 -4.46 -18.10
N PRO A 350 -24.79 -5.01 -17.06
CA PRO A 350 -24.51 -6.37 -16.60
C PRO A 350 -24.89 -7.42 -17.67
N VAL A 351 -24.07 -8.45 -17.79
CA VAL A 351 -24.42 -9.67 -18.53
C VAL A 351 -25.15 -10.61 -17.57
N GLU A 352 -26.42 -10.90 -17.86
CA GLU A 352 -27.27 -11.74 -16.99
C GLU A 352 -26.89 -13.23 -17.04
N GLU A 353 -26.36 -13.69 -18.17
CA GLU A 353 -25.94 -15.07 -18.36
C GLU A 353 -24.63 -15.36 -17.63
N LYS A 354 -24.56 -16.50 -16.92
CA LYS A 354 -23.32 -16.99 -16.34
C LYS A 354 -22.48 -17.68 -17.42
N ILE A 355 -21.58 -16.92 -18.02
CA ILE A 355 -20.74 -17.32 -19.15
C ILE A 355 -19.26 -17.01 -18.86
N SER A 356 -18.34 -17.82 -19.40
CA SER A 356 -16.90 -17.53 -19.30
C SER A 356 -16.52 -16.28 -20.10
N ILE A 357 -15.41 -15.63 -19.72
CA ILE A 357 -14.93 -14.44 -20.42
C ILE A 357 -14.61 -14.77 -21.88
N ILE A 358 -13.90 -15.87 -22.15
CA ILE A 358 -13.55 -16.30 -23.52
C ILE A 358 -14.79 -16.56 -24.37
N GLU A 359 -15.77 -17.26 -23.81
CA GLU A 359 -16.99 -17.61 -24.54
C GLU A 359 -17.84 -16.38 -24.83
N PHE A 360 -17.97 -15.45 -23.86
CA PHE A 360 -18.66 -14.18 -24.06
C PHE A 360 -18.04 -13.39 -25.22
N VAL A 361 -16.72 -13.17 -25.18
CA VAL A 361 -16.00 -12.38 -26.19
C VAL A 361 -16.13 -13.01 -27.58
N THR A 362 -16.04 -14.34 -27.66
CA THR A 362 -16.17 -15.07 -28.93
C THR A 362 -17.56 -14.92 -29.54
N LYS A 363 -18.62 -14.96 -28.72
CA LYS A 363 -20.00 -14.77 -29.18
C LYS A 363 -20.35 -13.31 -29.49
N ASN A 364 -19.66 -12.36 -28.86
CA ASN A 364 -20.02 -10.94 -28.88
C ASN A 364 -18.84 -10.02 -29.28
N PRO A 365 -18.24 -10.19 -30.48
CA PRO A 365 -17.03 -9.45 -30.88
C PRO A 365 -17.22 -7.92 -31.00
N GLY A 366 -18.47 -7.44 -31.08
CA GLY A 366 -18.79 -6.00 -31.16
C GLY A 366 -18.92 -5.29 -29.80
N TYR A 367 -18.64 -5.98 -28.69
CA TYR A 367 -18.77 -5.45 -27.34
C TYR A 367 -17.43 -5.36 -26.62
N ASP A 368 -17.24 -4.27 -25.90
CA ASP A 368 -16.21 -4.16 -24.87
C ASP A 368 -16.68 -4.85 -23.58
N ILE A 369 -15.73 -5.26 -22.74
CA ILE A 369 -16.03 -5.94 -21.48
C ILE A 369 -15.41 -5.26 -20.27
N TYR A 370 -16.12 -5.31 -19.16
CA TYR A 370 -15.60 -5.04 -17.84
C TYR A 370 -15.82 -6.26 -16.96
N VAL A 371 -14.77 -6.73 -16.30
CA VAL A 371 -14.87 -7.88 -15.40
C VAL A 371 -14.83 -7.39 -13.97
N ARG A 372 -15.95 -7.57 -13.27
CA ARG A 372 -16.09 -7.24 -11.85
C ARG A 372 -15.87 -8.49 -11.03
N TYR A 373 -14.89 -8.46 -10.14
CA TYR A 373 -14.51 -9.57 -9.27
C TYR A 373 -14.09 -9.05 -7.89
N ARG A 374 -13.92 -9.96 -6.94
CA ARG A 374 -13.49 -9.67 -5.56
C ARG A 374 -12.19 -8.86 -5.56
N LYS A 375 -12.11 -7.82 -4.75
CA LYS A 375 -11.02 -6.83 -4.81
C LYS A 375 -9.81 -7.27 -3.98
N PHE A 376 -9.03 -8.23 -4.49
CA PHE A 376 -7.79 -8.70 -3.85
C PHE A 376 -6.81 -7.56 -3.57
N GLU A 377 -6.77 -6.56 -4.45
CA GLU A 377 -5.93 -5.38 -4.29
C GLU A 377 -6.16 -4.61 -2.98
N PHE A 378 -7.39 -4.64 -2.43
CA PHE A 378 -7.71 -3.99 -1.15
C PHE A 378 -7.18 -4.78 0.05
N VAL A 379 -7.07 -6.11 -0.06
CA VAL A 379 -6.40 -6.93 0.95
C VAL A 379 -4.89 -6.69 0.87
N ARG A 380 -4.35 -6.63 -0.35
CA ARG A 380 -2.93 -6.32 -0.62
C ARG A 380 -2.54 -4.93 -0.12
N LEU A 381 -3.43 -3.94 -0.17
CA LEU A 381 -3.21 -2.60 0.42
C LEU A 381 -2.87 -2.66 1.90
N VAL A 382 -3.40 -3.61 2.67
CA VAL A 382 -3.10 -3.67 4.11
C VAL A 382 -1.61 -3.93 4.40
N PHE A 383 -0.92 -4.62 3.49
CA PHE A 383 0.52 -4.90 3.59
C PHE A 383 1.41 -3.80 2.99
N SER A 384 0.79 -2.71 2.50
CA SER A 384 1.47 -1.49 2.05
C SER A 384 2.44 -1.71 0.89
N GLU A 385 3.22 -0.69 0.52
CA GLU A 385 4.19 -0.76 -0.57
C GLU A 385 5.46 -1.55 -0.22
N GLU A 386 5.79 -1.71 1.06
CA GLU A 386 6.92 -2.51 1.54
C GLU A 386 6.82 -3.95 1.02
N HIS A 387 5.62 -4.53 1.12
CA HIS A 387 5.32 -5.85 0.56
C HIS A 387 5.69 -5.93 -0.92
N CYS A 388 5.24 -4.95 -1.70
CA CYS A 388 5.46 -4.93 -3.14
C CYS A 388 6.95 -4.73 -3.47
N LYS A 389 7.61 -3.76 -2.81
CA LYS A 389 9.03 -3.47 -3.03
C LYS A 389 9.90 -4.68 -2.74
N ILE A 390 9.65 -5.42 -1.65
CA ILE A 390 10.44 -6.61 -1.31
C ILE A 390 10.20 -7.77 -2.28
N ASN A 391 8.94 -8.00 -2.70
CA ASN A 391 8.60 -9.15 -3.53
C ASN A 391 8.87 -8.94 -5.03
N TYR A 392 8.77 -7.70 -5.53
CA TYR A 392 8.79 -7.41 -6.96
C TYR A 392 10.00 -6.59 -7.45
N SER A 393 10.84 -6.03 -6.56
CA SER A 393 12.06 -5.31 -6.99
C SER A 393 13.25 -6.22 -7.33
N LYS A 394 12.99 -7.46 -7.77
CA LYS A 394 14.01 -8.51 -7.96
C LYS A 394 14.61 -8.53 -9.36
#